data_AF-A0AAN6YBI4-F1
#
_entry.id   AF-A0AAN6YBI4-F1
#
_cell.length_a   1.000
_cell.length_b   1.000
_cell.length_c   1.000
_cell.angle_alpha   90.00
_cell.angle_beta   90.00
_cell.angle_gamma   90.00
#
_symmetry.space_group_name_H-M   'P 1'
#
loop_
_entity.id
_entity.type
_entity.pdbx_description
1 polymer ?
#
loop_
_entity_poly.entity_id
_entity_poly.type
_entity_poly.pdbx_seq_one_letter_code
_entity_poly.pdbx_strand_id
1 'polypeptide(L)'
;MAEPTTRRRKPDAQLHPRITELSDSEDLPSGDDISQTKPARTRAKIDDEDRTTTGSILVDILRVITFLFLASSSLSYLISGGESFFWGMTNPPNYLKATWWKSKFSGPLYLTPAELSQYDGTDPTKPIYLAINGSIYDVSSNARTYGPGGSYHWFAGCDASRAYVTGCFAEDRTPDMRGVEEMYLPIDDPKIDKFWTKEEFEAMREKELQEALKKVHDGLDHWVKFFKNSKKYAFVGYVKRPKGWPGTEPRRKLCSEAAKGRKRREIPKEGDGK
;
A
#
# COMPACT_ATOMS: atom_id res chain seq x y z
N MET A 1 17.54 -37.67 -46.43
CA MET A 1 17.73 -39.10 -46.11
C MET A 1 18.11 -39.19 -44.64
N ALA A 2 17.52 -40.02 -43.78
CA ALA A 2 16.26 -40.78 -43.89
C ALA A 2 15.81 -41.15 -42.46
N GLU A 3 14.50 -41.29 -42.23
CA GLU A 3 14.01 -42.14 -41.12
C GLU A 3 14.20 -43.62 -41.52
N PRO A 4 14.33 -44.57 -40.56
CA PRO A 4 13.11 -45.22 -40.03
C PRO A 4 13.21 -45.66 -38.54
N THR A 5 12.23 -46.34 -37.90
CA THR A 5 10.75 -46.29 -37.84
C THR A 5 10.30 -47.46 -36.93
N THR A 6 9.49 -47.21 -35.87
CA THR A 6 8.74 -48.23 -35.06
C THR A 6 9.61 -49.20 -34.20
N ARG A 7 9.09 -49.99 -33.22
CA ARG A 7 7.75 -50.65 -33.10
C ARG A 7 7.29 -50.93 -31.66
N ARG A 8 5.96 -50.88 -31.44
CA ARG A 8 5.24 -51.18 -30.18
C ARG A 8 5.16 -52.69 -29.88
N ARG A 9 4.92 -53.06 -28.61
CA ARG A 9 3.80 -53.94 -28.20
C ARG A 9 3.51 -53.94 -26.66
N LYS A 10 2.22 -53.93 -26.33
CA LYS A 10 1.55 -54.53 -25.14
C LYS A 10 0.95 -55.89 -25.59
N PRO A 11 0.27 -56.73 -24.76
CA PRO A 11 -0.18 -56.58 -23.37
C PRO A 11 0.50 -57.67 -22.46
N ASP A 12 -0.02 -58.32 -21.40
CA ASP A 12 -1.35 -58.36 -20.73
C ASP A 12 -1.22 -58.77 -19.22
N ALA A 13 -2.26 -59.35 -18.60
CA ALA A 13 -2.41 -59.60 -17.15
C ALA A 13 -2.63 -61.08 -16.72
N GLN A 14 -2.83 -61.26 -15.40
CA GLN A 14 -3.25 -62.48 -14.64
C GLN A 14 -2.19 -63.54 -14.28
N LEU A 15 -2.01 -63.82 -12.97
CA LEU A 15 -2.54 -65.03 -12.30
C LEU A 15 -2.42 -64.97 -10.74
N HIS A 16 -3.35 -65.64 -10.05
CA HIS A 16 -3.31 -66.06 -8.62
C HIS A 16 -3.10 -67.61 -8.57
N PRO A 17 -3.19 -68.37 -7.44
CA PRO A 17 -3.37 -68.07 -6.00
C PRO A 17 -2.35 -68.80 -5.08
N ARG A 18 -2.60 -68.89 -3.75
CA ARG A 18 -3.04 -70.15 -3.06
C ARG A 18 -2.49 -70.39 -1.61
N ILE A 19 -3.38 -70.27 -0.60
CA ILE A 19 -3.42 -71.05 0.69
C ILE A 19 -2.24 -70.74 1.68
N THR A 20 -2.34 -70.84 3.02
CA THR A 20 -3.17 -71.72 3.87
C THR A 20 -3.95 -71.01 4.99
N GLU A 21 -5.08 -71.60 5.35
CA GLU A 21 -5.86 -71.36 6.58
C GLU A 21 -5.22 -72.05 7.79
N LEU A 22 -5.64 -71.68 9.01
CA LEU A 22 -5.74 -72.60 10.13
C LEU A 22 -6.82 -72.09 11.10
N SER A 23 -7.86 -72.91 11.29
CA SER A 23 -8.95 -72.75 12.25
C SER A 23 -8.54 -73.23 13.64
N ASP A 24 -9.34 -72.90 14.66
CA ASP A 24 -9.88 -73.89 15.61
C ASP A 24 -11.08 -73.30 16.39
N SER A 25 -11.94 -74.17 16.94
CA SER A 25 -13.35 -73.89 17.29
C SER A 25 -13.92 -74.91 18.31
N GLU A 26 -15.12 -74.78 18.89
CA GLU A 26 -16.20 -73.79 18.67
C GLU A 26 -16.30 -72.72 19.79
N ASP A 27 -17.22 -72.65 20.76
CA ASP A 27 -18.32 -73.54 21.20
C ASP A 27 -19.51 -72.70 21.73
N LEU A 28 -20.70 -73.31 21.88
CA LEU A 28 -21.94 -72.71 22.40
C LEU A 28 -22.54 -73.58 23.52
N PRO A 29 -23.43 -73.02 24.36
CA PRO A 29 -24.80 -73.55 24.30
C PRO A 29 -25.93 -72.52 24.48
N SER A 30 -27.12 -72.94 24.03
CA SER A 30 -28.41 -72.22 23.98
C SER A 30 -29.04 -71.91 25.35
N GLY A 31 -30.04 -70.99 25.39
CA GLY A 31 -30.81 -70.69 26.62
C GLY A 31 -31.87 -69.58 26.53
N ASP A 32 -32.91 -69.80 25.71
CA ASP A 32 -34.24 -69.17 25.59
C ASP A 32 -34.73 -67.96 26.45
N ASP A 33 -35.36 -67.01 25.72
CA ASP A 33 -36.59 -66.24 26.03
C ASP A 33 -36.60 -65.04 27.04
N ILE A 34 -37.74 -64.34 27.00
CA ILE A 34 -38.30 -63.26 27.84
C ILE A 34 -37.96 -61.82 27.40
N SER A 35 -38.89 -61.29 26.61
CA SER A 35 -39.07 -59.85 26.34
C SER A 35 -39.32 -59.05 27.64
N GLN A 36 -38.51 -58.02 27.91
CA GLN A 36 -38.91 -56.86 28.74
C GLN A 36 -38.37 -55.52 28.21
N THR A 37 -38.95 -54.43 28.72
CA THR A 37 -38.89 -53.08 28.12
C THR A 37 -37.66 -52.26 28.54
N LYS A 38 -37.34 -51.23 27.74
CA LYS A 38 -36.28 -50.20 27.92
C LYS A 38 -36.00 -49.79 29.38
N PRO A 39 -34.77 -49.31 29.62
CA PRO A 39 -34.63 -47.92 30.08
C PRO A 39 -33.75 -47.07 29.15
N ALA A 40 -34.25 -45.89 28.74
CA ALA A 40 -33.49 -44.94 27.91
C ALA A 40 -32.35 -44.20 28.68
N ARG A 41 -32.17 -44.51 29.97
CA ARG A 41 -31.27 -43.82 30.90
C ARG A 41 -29.78 -44.14 30.69
N THR A 42 -29.46 -45.30 30.10
CA THR A 42 -28.07 -45.73 29.89
C THR A 42 -27.43 -45.07 28.67
N ARG A 43 -28.17 -44.92 27.55
CA ARG A 43 -27.66 -44.28 26.32
C ARG A 43 -27.28 -42.82 26.54
N ALA A 44 -28.16 -42.02 27.14
CA ALA A 44 -27.87 -40.62 27.43
C ALA A 44 -26.58 -40.41 28.24
N LYS A 45 -26.27 -41.35 29.15
CA LYS A 45 -25.05 -41.29 29.96
C LYS A 45 -23.78 -41.62 29.17
N ILE A 46 -23.88 -42.50 28.16
CA ILE A 46 -22.79 -42.80 27.22
C ILE A 46 -22.60 -41.63 26.26
N ASP A 47 -23.68 -41.05 25.71
CA ASP A 47 -23.62 -39.87 24.83
C ASP A 47 -22.92 -38.65 25.51
N ASP A 48 -23.09 -38.48 26.83
CA ASP A 48 -22.41 -37.44 27.62
C ASP A 48 -20.95 -37.79 27.96
N GLU A 49 -20.62 -39.07 28.20
CA GLU A 49 -19.24 -39.55 28.43
C GLU A 49 -18.41 -39.51 27.13
N ASP A 50 -19.00 -39.85 25.97
CA ASP A 50 -18.36 -39.70 24.65
C ASP A 50 -18.17 -38.22 24.27
N ARG A 51 -19.12 -37.33 24.63
CA ARG A 51 -18.97 -35.88 24.44
C ARG A 51 -17.86 -35.27 25.27
N THR A 52 -17.73 -35.67 26.53
CA THR A 52 -16.65 -35.17 27.42
C THR A 52 -15.28 -35.76 27.05
N THR A 53 -15.24 -37.00 26.59
CA THR A 53 -14.03 -37.63 26.04
C THR A 53 -13.60 -36.98 24.71
N THR A 54 -14.54 -36.75 23.79
CA THR A 54 -14.25 -36.02 22.54
C THR A 54 -13.82 -34.58 22.81
N GLY A 55 -14.46 -33.91 23.78
CA GLY A 55 -14.10 -32.55 24.20
C GLY A 55 -12.69 -32.45 24.76
N SER A 56 -12.27 -33.38 25.62
CA SER A 56 -10.91 -33.42 26.17
C SER A 56 -9.87 -33.76 25.10
N ILE A 57 -10.13 -34.73 24.22
CA ILE A 57 -9.25 -35.04 23.08
C ILE A 57 -9.09 -33.84 22.15
N LEU A 58 -10.16 -33.10 21.84
CA LEU A 58 -10.09 -31.87 21.05
C LEU A 58 -9.29 -30.75 21.75
N VAL A 59 -9.42 -30.61 23.07
CA VAL A 59 -8.64 -29.66 23.87
C VAL A 59 -7.15 -30.03 23.88
N ASP A 60 -6.79 -31.30 24.04
CA ASP A 60 -5.38 -31.72 24.03
C ASP A 60 -4.77 -31.69 22.62
N ILE A 61 -5.54 -32.01 21.56
CA ILE A 61 -5.10 -31.78 20.17
C ILE A 61 -4.85 -30.29 19.92
N LEU A 62 -5.78 -29.41 20.34
CA LEU A 62 -5.61 -27.95 20.23
C LEU A 62 -4.38 -27.47 21.01
N ARG A 63 -4.16 -28.01 22.21
CA ARG A 63 -3.01 -27.69 23.07
C ARG A 63 -1.68 -28.12 22.47
N VAL A 64 -1.61 -29.34 21.91
CA VAL A 64 -0.42 -29.85 21.21
C VAL A 64 -0.15 -29.05 19.94
N ILE A 65 -1.17 -28.75 19.12
CA ILE A 65 -1.03 -27.90 17.93
C ILE A 65 -0.54 -26.50 18.32
N THR A 66 -1.10 -25.90 19.37
CA THR A 66 -0.67 -24.58 19.87
C THR A 66 0.78 -24.62 20.36
N PHE A 67 1.17 -25.66 21.09
CA PHE A 67 2.54 -25.83 21.57
C PHE A 67 3.53 -26.02 20.41
N LEU A 68 3.22 -26.88 19.42
CA LEU A 68 4.04 -27.08 18.24
C LEU A 68 4.14 -25.82 17.37
N PHE A 69 3.06 -25.04 17.26
CA PHE A 69 3.05 -23.76 16.56
C PHE A 69 3.94 -22.72 17.27
N LEU A 70 3.84 -22.60 18.59
CA LEU A 70 4.69 -21.70 19.40
C LEU A 70 6.16 -22.14 19.36
N ALA A 71 6.45 -23.45 19.42
CA ALA A 71 7.81 -23.97 19.29
C ALA A 71 8.40 -23.73 17.90
N SER A 72 7.61 -23.97 16.84
CA SER A 72 8.01 -23.70 15.44
C SER A 72 8.27 -22.21 15.19
N SER A 73 7.40 -21.33 15.69
CA SER A 73 7.56 -19.87 15.62
C SER A 73 8.78 -19.39 16.41
N SER A 74 9.00 -19.90 17.62
CA SER A 74 10.16 -19.56 18.45
C SER A 74 11.47 -20.02 17.82
N LEU A 75 11.51 -21.23 17.26
CA LEU A 75 12.67 -21.76 16.54
C LEU A 75 12.94 -20.97 15.25
N SER A 76 11.89 -20.60 14.51
CA SER A 76 11.99 -19.70 13.35
C SER A 76 12.56 -18.34 13.73
N TYR A 77 12.12 -17.76 14.86
CA TYR A 77 12.59 -16.47 15.35
C TYR A 77 14.09 -16.51 15.69
N LEU A 78 14.54 -17.57 16.39
CA LEU A 78 15.95 -17.78 16.73
C LEU A 78 16.83 -18.01 15.49
N ILE A 79 16.37 -18.83 14.54
CA ILE A 79 17.12 -19.11 13.29
C ILE A 79 17.16 -17.87 12.38
N SER A 80 16.10 -17.05 12.36
CA SER A 80 16.03 -15.81 11.57
C SER A 80 16.67 -14.60 12.28
N GLY A 81 17.53 -14.80 13.28
CA GLY A 81 18.22 -13.71 13.99
C GLY A 81 17.32 -12.68 14.68
N GLY A 82 16.04 -13.03 14.93
CA GLY A 82 15.02 -12.13 15.44
C GLY A 82 14.20 -11.36 14.40
N GLU A 83 14.45 -11.55 13.10
CA GLU A 83 13.77 -10.80 12.02
C GLU A 83 12.41 -11.37 11.60
N SER A 84 12.08 -12.63 11.95
CA SER A 84 10.86 -13.30 11.48
C SER A 84 10.28 -14.33 12.47
N PHE A 85 9.12 -14.00 13.04
CA PHE A 85 8.32 -14.93 13.85
C PHE A 85 7.71 -16.09 13.05
N PHE A 86 7.59 -15.96 11.72
CA PHE A 86 6.99 -16.97 10.85
C PHE A 86 7.82 -17.18 9.59
N TRP A 87 8.56 -18.29 9.56
CA TRP A 87 9.12 -18.97 8.39
C TRP A 87 9.77 -18.04 7.33
N GLY A 88 10.63 -17.12 7.78
CA GLY A 88 11.41 -16.24 6.90
C GLY A 88 10.57 -15.25 6.07
N MET A 89 9.40 -14.82 6.55
CA MET A 89 8.55 -13.86 5.87
C MET A 89 9.20 -12.45 5.81
N THR A 90 10.05 -12.22 4.81
CA THR A 90 10.82 -10.98 4.60
C THR A 90 9.99 -9.69 4.50
N ASN A 91 8.69 -9.80 4.23
CA ASN A 91 7.78 -8.66 4.11
C ASN A 91 6.45 -8.96 4.84
N PRO A 92 6.40 -8.86 6.18
CA PRO A 92 5.18 -9.13 6.92
C PRO A 92 4.12 -8.05 6.64
N PRO A 93 2.82 -8.41 6.55
CA PRO A 93 1.74 -7.45 6.36
C PRO A 93 1.68 -6.47 7.54
N ASN A 94 1.27 -5.23 7.26
CA ASN A 94 1.46 -4.11 8.19
C ASN A 94 0.84 -4.32 9.58
N TYR A 95 -0.27 -5.04 9.71
CA TYR A 95 -0.90 -5.34 11.00
C TYR A 95 -0.08 -6.29 11.91
N LEU A 96 0.96 -6.96 11.41
CA LEU A 96 1.92 -7.72 12.24
C LEU A 96 3.10 -6.86 12.70
N LYS A 97 3.30 -5.65 12.15
CA LYS A 97 4.40 -4.77 12.53
C LYS A 97 4.01 -3.96 13.77
N ALA A 98 4.75 -4.13 14.87
CA ALA A 98 4.55 -3.35 16.09
C ALA A 98 4.64 -1.83 15.85
N THR A 99 5.45 -1.39 14.88
CA THR A 99 5.56 0.00 14.43
C THR A 99 4.26 0.54 13.82
N TRP A 100 3.46 -0.29 13.14
CA TRP A 100 2.18 0.13 12.57
C TRP A 100 1.14 0.40 13.66
N TRP A 101 1.00 -0.51 14.64
CA TRP A 101 0.14 -0.28 15.80
C TRP A 101 0.62 0.91 16.63
N LYS A 102 1.93 1.06 16.84
CA LYS A 102 2.50 2.25 17.50
C LYS A 102 2.14 3.53 16.75
N SER A 103 2.23 3.55 15.42
CA SER A 103 1.79 4.69 14.59
C SER A 103 0.28 4.90 14.57
N LYS A 104 -0.52 3.87 14.90
CA LYS A 104 -1.99 3.95 14.92
C LYS A 104 -2.54 4.47 16.25
N PHE A 105 -1.82 4.25 17.35
CA PHE A 105 -2.16 4.75 18.70
C PHE A 105 -1.38 6.01 19.11
N SER A 106 -0.26 6.33 18.45
CA SER A 106 0.40 7.64 18.60
C SER A 106 -0.43 8.75 17.96
N GLY A 107 -0.33 9.97 18.50
CA GLY A 107 -0.85 11.17 17.85
C GLY A 107 -0.10 11.52 16.56
N PRO A 108 -0.57 12.53 15.80
CA PRO A 108 0.06 12.94 14.54
C PRO A 108 1.53 13.30 14.74
N LEU A 109 2.39 12.72 13.89
CA LEU A 109 3.83 12.93 13.92
C LEU A 109 4.20 14.31 13.35
N TYR A 110 5.01 15.09 14.07
CA TYR A 110 5.45 16.41 13.60
C TYR A 110 6.94 16.38 13.22
N LEU A 111 7.25 16.30 11.92
CA LEU A 111 8.63 16.23 11.41
C LEU A 111 9.07 17.57 10.79
N THR A 112 10.30 18.01 11.04
CA THR A 112 10.97 19.04 10.24
C THR A 112 11.36 18.48 8.86
N PRO A 113 11.66 19.32 7.85
CA PRO A 113 12.11 18.85 6.55
C PRO A 113 13.36 17.95 6.60
N ALA A 114 14.28 18.19 7.54
CA ALA A 114 15.51 17.41 7.72
C ALA A 114 15.31 16.09 8.50
N GLU A 115 14.21 15.98 9.26
CA GLU A 115 13.75 14.69 9.80
C GLU A 115 13.00 13.91 8.70
N LEU A 116 12.14 14.59 7.92
CA LEU A 116 11.38 13.99 6.82
C LEU A 116 12.30 13.38 5.74
N SER A 117 13.42 14.02 5.41
CA SER A 117 14.38 13.54 4.40
C SER A 117 15.08 12.23 4.76
N GLN A 118 14.91 11.71 5.98
CA GLN A 118 15.42 10.40 6.40
C GLN A 118 14.47 9.24 6.06
N TYR A 119 13.31 9.54 5.47
CA TYR A 119 12.24 8.62 5.08
C TYR A 119 12.04 8.61 3.55
N ASP A 120 13.15 8.69 2.80
CA ASP A 120 13.17 8.64 1.33
C ASP A 120 13.10 7.20 0.77
N GLY A 121 13.18 6.19 1.63
CA GLY A 121 13.17 4.77 1.26
C GLY A 121 14.53 4.19 0.85
N THR A 122 15.63 4.92 1.00
CA THR A 122 17.00 4.35 0.86
C THR A 122 17.31 3.33 1.94
N ASP A 123 16.78 3.54 3.15
CA ASP A 123 16.85 2.62 4.29
C ASP A 123 15.63 1.68 4.30
N PRO A 124 15.79 0.38 4.02
CA PRO A 124 14.67 -0.57 3.95
C PRO A 124 14.04 -0.87 5.32
N THR A 125 14.66 -0.46 6.43
CA THR A 125 14.08 -0.62 7.78
C THR A 125 13.06 0.47 8.11
N LYS A 126 13.08 1.58 7.37
CA LYS A 126 12.22 2.75 7.59
C LYS A 126 11.00 2.75 6.65
N PRO A 127 9.87 3.34 7.08
CA PRO A 127 8.78 3.66 6.16
C PRO A 127 9.20 4.76 5.19
N ILE A 128 8.55 4.79 4.03
CA ILE A 128 8.71 5.85 3.02
C ILE A 128 7.63 6.90 3.27
N TYR A 129 8.04 8.13 3.55
CA TYR A 129 7.12 9.26 3.78
C TYR A 129 7.18 10.27 2.64
N LEU A 130 6.02 10.84 2.34
CA LEU A 130 5.81 11.86 1.31
C LEU A 130 4.91 12.94 1.91
N ALA A 131 5.24 14.21 1.74
CA ALA A 131 4.41 15.31 2.22
C ALA A 131 3.79 16.11 1.07
N ILE A 132 2.52 16.50 1.23
CA ILE A 132 1.79 17.41 0.35
C ILE A 132 1.01 18.39 1.22
N ASN A 133 1.12 19.68 0.89
CA ASN A 133 0.59 20.82 1.63
C ASN A 133 0.84 20.71 3.15
N GLY A 134 2.06 20.32 3.53
CA GLY A 134 2.48 20.16 4.92
C GLY A 134 1.87 18.95 5.64
N SER A 135 1.07 18.11 4.98
CA SER A 135 0.52 16.86 5.53
C SER A 135 1.36 15.67 5.07
N ILE A 136 1.78 14.81 6.01
CA ILE A 136 2.66 13.66 5.78
C ILE A 136 1.81 12.39 5.59
N TYR A 137 2.13 11.63 4.54
CA TYR A 137 1.51 10.35 4.20
C TYR A 137 2.54 9.23 4.11
N ASP A 138 2.16 8.03 4.58
CA ASP A 138 2.92 6.79 4.41
C ASP A 138 2.66 6.20 3.03
N VAL A 139 3.72 6.14 2.23
CA VAL A 139 3.71 5.57 0.86
C VAL A 139 4.50 4.26 0.76
N SER A 140 4.90 3.66 1.89
CA SER A 140 5.58 2.36 1.97
C SER A 140 4.79 1.22 1.32
N SER A 141 3.45 1.34 1.32
CA SER A 141 2.53 0.44 0.61
C SER A 141 2.76 0.38 -0.91
N ASN A 142 3.60 1.26 -1.45
CA ASN A 142 3.94 1.35 -2.86
C ASN A 142 5.44 1.60 -3.09
N ALA A 143 6.32 0.95 -2.30
CA ALA A 143 7.77 1.14 -2.35
C ALA A 143 8.40 0.96 -3.75
N ARG A 144 7.83 0.14 -4.64
CA ARG A 144 8.27 0.04 -6.06
C ARG A 144 8.18 1.36 -6.83
N THR A 145 7.33 2.29 -6.39
CA THR A 145 7.01 3.54 -7.10
C THR A 145 7.67 4.76 -6.45
N TYR A 146 7.77 4.79 -5.12
CA TYR A 146 8.33 5.91 -4.35
C TYR A 146 9.68 5.62 -3.69
N GLY A 147 10.11 4.36 -3.62
CA GLY A 147 11.46 4.01 -3.17
C GLY A 147 12.50 4.20 -4.28
N PRO A 148 13.80 4.00 -3.98
CA PRO A 148 14.90 4.18 -4.91
C PRO A 148 14.68 3.49 -6.26
N GLY A 149 14.90 4.23 -7.35
CA GLY A 149 14.67 3.75 -8.73
C GLY A 149 13.20 3.76 -9.19
N GLY A 150 12.23 4.02 -8.30
CA GLY A 150 10.83 4.22 -8.67
C GLY A 150 10.58 5.53 -9.42
N SER A 151 9.55 5.60 -10.27
CA SER A 151 9.27 6.78 -11.10
C SER A 151 8.97 8.05 -10.31
N TYR A 152 8.53 7.92 -9.05
CA TYR A 152 8.18 9.02 -8.16
C TYR A 152 9.09 9.10 -6.92
N HIS A 153 10.29 8.51 -6.98
CA HIS A 153 11.26 8.53 -5.86
C HIS A 153 11.65 9.96 -5.43
N TRP A 154 11.63 10.92 -6.35
CA TRP A 154 11.86 12.33 -6.05
C TRP A 154 10.89 12.92 -5.01
N PHE A 155 9.71 12.34 -4.82
CA PHE A 155 8.74 12.83 -3.83
C PHE A 155 8.94 12.25 -2.43
N ALA A 156 9.74 11.19 -2.29
CA ALA A 156 10.03 10.61 -1.00
C ALA A 156 10.96 11.52 -0.19
N GLY A 157 10.73 11.56 1.12
CA GLY A 157 11.49 12.37 2.07
C GLY A 157 11.30 13.90 1.97
N CYS A 158 10.35 14.41 1.18
CA CYS A 158 10.14 15.85 1.02
C CYS A 158 8.66 16.26 0.97
N ASP A 159 8.40 17.56 1.18
CA ASP A 159 7.13 18.18 0.83
C ASP A 159 7.16 18.55 -0.66
N ALA A 160 6.47 17.75 -1.47
CA ALA A 160 6.51 17.77 -2.93
C ALA A 160 5.41 18.64 -3.56
N SER A 161 4.75 19.50 -2.77
CA SER A 161 3.58 20.30 -3.18
C SER A 161 3.76 21.01 -4.52
N ARG A 162 4.91 21.68 -4.73
CA ARG A 162 5.20 22.43 -5.95
C ARG A 162 5.34 21.51 -7.16
N ALA A 163 6.19 20.48 -7.07
CA ALA A 163 6.42 19.52 -8.15
C ALA A 163 5.17 18.75 -8.59
N TYR A 164 4.21 18.51 -7.69
CA TYR A 164 2.91 17.93 -8.04
C TYR A 164 2.04 18.84 -8.92
N VAL A 165 2.25 20.16 -8.88
CA VAL A 165 1.54 21.13 -9.73
C VAL A 165 2.37 21.50 -10.98
N THR A 166 3.69 21.68 -10.85
CA THR A 166 4.56 22.06 -11.98
C THR A 166 4.97 20.90 -12.89
N GLY A 167 4.85 19.64 -12.43
CA GLY A 167 5.34 18.45 -13.12
C GLY A 167 6.86 18.22 -12.99
N CYS A 168 7.60 19.18 -12.44
CA CYS A 168 9.07 19.19 -12.42
C CYS A 168 9.64 18.41 -11.22
N PHE A 169 9.52 17.07 -11.26
CA PHE A 169 9.70 16.19 -10.09
C PHE A 169 11.06 16.33 -9.39
N ALA A 170 12.15 16.53 -10.12
CA ALA A 170 13.49 16.64 -9.55
C ALA A 170 13.82 18.05 -9.03
N GLU A 171 13.36 19.10 -9.70
CA GLU A 171 13.72 20.50 -9.40
C GLU A 171 12.84 21.12 -8.28
N ASP A 172 11.54 20.84 -8.32
CA ASP A 172 10.52 21.52 -7.48
C ASP A 172 10.15 20.72 -6.21
N ARG A 173 11.14 20.06 -5.59
CA ARG A 173 11.02 19.33 -4.31
C ARG A 173 10.84 20.28 -3.10
N THR A 174 9.79 21.09 -3.12
CA THR A 174 9.55 22.16 -2.15
C THR A 174 8.05 22.43 -1.90
N PRO A 175 7.68 22.89 -0.68
CA PRO A 175 6.34 23.39 -0.38
C PRO A 175 6.02 24.79 -0.95
N ASP A 176 6.98 25.52 -1.52
CA ASP A 176 6.78 26.92 -1.93
C ASP A 176 6.02 27.05 -3.27
N MET A 177 4.76 27.50 -3.19
CA MET A 177 3.89 27.69 -4.36
C MET A 177 4.05 29.07 -5.04
N ARG A 178 4.89 29.98 -4.53
CA ARG A 178 5.09 31.32 -5.13
C ARG A 178 5.77 31.19 -6.50
N GLY A 179 5.28 31.91 -7.52
CA GLY A 179 5.79 31.83 -8.89
C GLY A 179 5.31 30.60 -9.68
N VAL A 180 4.40 29.78 -9.15
CA VAL A 180 3.74 28.71 -9.94
C VAL A 180 2.63 29.29 -10.81
N GLU A 181 2.06 30.43 -10.42
CA GLU A 181 1.13 31.23 -11.22
C GLU A 181 1.69 31.59 -12.60
N GLU A 182 3.01 31.78 -12.71
CA GLU A 182 3.70 32.03 -13.98
C GLU A 182 3.50 30.91 -15.03
N MET A 183 3.20 29.68 -14.61
CA MET A 183 2.93 28.55 -15.52
C MET A 183 1.60 28.70 -16.27
N TYR A 184 0.61 29.36 -15.65
CA TYR A 184 -0.72 29.58 -16.23
C TYR A 184 -0.88 30.95 -16.88
N LEU A 185 0.03 31.89 -16.59
CA LEU A 185 0.07 33.20 -17.25
C LEU A 185 0.60 33.07 -18.69
N PRO A 186 -0.03 33.74 -19.67
CA PRO A 186 0.50 33.84 -21.03
C PRO A 186 1.92 34.42 -21.08
N ILE A 187 2.61 34.19 -22.18
CA ILE A 187 3.86 34.86 -22.54
C ILE A 187 3.50 36.23 -23.11
N ASP A 188 4.07 37.30 -22.52
CA ASP A 188 3.98 38.67 -23.03
C ASP A 188 4.71 38.79 -24.37
N ASP A 189 4.13 39.52 -25.32
CA ASP A 189 4.63 39.66 -26.69
C ASP A 189 4.47 41.12 -27.16
N PRO A 190 5.56 41.91 -27.30
CA PRO A 190 5.50 43.35 -27.65
C PRO A 190 4.89 43.72 -29.02
N LYS A 191 4.40 42.73 -29.78
CA LYS A 191 3.56 42.90 -30.98
C LYS A 191 2.08 42.80 -30.66
N ILE A 192 1.69 41.93 -29.72
CA ILE A 192 0.30 41.67 -29.34
C ILE A 192 -0.13 42.66 -28.25
N ASP A 193 0.74 42.93 -27.28
CA ASP A 193 0.47 43.85 -26.16
C ASP A 193 0.23 45.32 -26.61
N LYS A 194 0.43 45.64 -27.90
CA LYS A 194 0.14 46.93 -28.52
C LYS A 194 -1.31 47.11 -29.00
N PHE A 195 -2.11 46.05 -29.06
CA PHE A 195 -3.50 46.13 -29.53
C PHE A 195 -4.50 46.58 -28.44
N TRP A 196 -4.07 46.67 -27.18
CA TRP A 196 -4.91 47.07 -26.04
C TRP A 196 -4.52 48.46 -25.53
N THR A 197 -5.49 49.18 -24.97
CA THR A 197 -5.16 50.34 -24.12
C THR A 197 -4.53 49.87 -22.80
N LYS A 198 -3.80 50.77 -22.14
CA LYS A 198 -3.13 50.47 -20.87
C LYS A 198 -4.10 49.94 -19.80
N GLU A 199 -5.27 50.56 -19.69
CA GLU A 199 -6.27 50.24 -18.66
C GLU A 199 -6.92 48.87 -18.91
N GLU A 200 -7.26 48.56 -20.16
CA GLU A 200 -7.75 47.24 -20.57
C GLU A 200 -6.69 46.15 -20.33
N PHE A 201 -5.42 46.44 -20.63
CA PHE A 201 -4.31 45.51 -20.43
C PHE A 201 -3.96 45.29 -18.95
N GLU A 202 -4.19 46.27 -18.08
CA GLU A 202 -4.07 46.12 -16.62
C GLU A 202 -5.24 45.31 -16.07
N ALA A 203 -6.48 45.61 -16.46
CA ALA A 203 -7.66 44.83 -16.08
C ALA A 203 -7.67 43.39 -16.65
N MET A 204 -7.05 43.16 -17.81
CA MET A 204 -6.84 41.82 -18.37
C MET A 204 -5.84 41.03 -17.55
N ARG A 205 -4.66 41.59 -17.27
CA ARG A 205 -3.60 40.91 -16.49
C ARG A 205 -4.03 40.61 -15.06
N GLU A 206 -4.87 41.44 -14.45
CA GLU A 206 -5.46 41.10 -13.14
C GLU A 206 -6.35 39.85 -13.24
N LYS A 207 -7.22 39.75 -14.27
CA LYS A 207 -8.04 38.55 -14.51
C LYS A 207 -7.20 37.31 -14.83
N GLU A 208 -6.19 37.45 -15.69
CA GLU A 208 -5.22 36.38 -16.00
C GLU A 208 -4.57 35.87 -14.70
N LEU A 209 -4.17 36.77 -13.79
CA LEU A 209 -3.54 36.43 -12.52
C LEU A 209 -4.51 35.76 -11.54
N GLN A 210 -5.75 36.25 -11.40
CA GLN A 210 -6.76 35.61 -10.54
C GLN A 210 -7.10 34.20 -11.04
N GLU A 211 -7.23 34.02 -12.36
CA GLU A 211 -7.39 32.70 -12.96
C GLU A 211 -6.17 31.80 -12.76
N ALA A 212 -4.95 32.32 -12.91
CA ALA A 212 -3.72 31.58 -12.70
C ALA A 212 -3.60 31.10 -11.24
N LEU A 213 -3.82 31.99 -10.27
CA LEU A 213 -3.83 31.65 -8.84
C LEU A 213 -4.89 30.59 -8.51
N LYS A 214 -6.09 30.68 -9.10
CA LYS A 214 -7.11 29.64 -8.97
C LYS A 214 -6.65 28.30 -9.56
N LYS A 215 -6.04 28.28 -10.75
CA LYS A 215 -5.53 27.05 -11.38
C LYS A 215 -4.41 26.40 -10.55
N VAL A 216 -3.53 27.19 -9.91
CA VAL A 216 -2.55 26.69 -8.93
C VAL A 216 -3.24 26.06 -7.71
N HIS A 217 -4.26 26.72 -7.16
CA HIS A 217 -5.01 26.23 -6.00
C HIS A 217 -5.74 24.92 -6.31
N ASP A 218 -6.56 24.91 -7.36
CA ASP A 218 -7.35 23.74 -7.80
C ASP A 218 -6.44 22.54 -8.12
N GLY A 219 -5.27 22.80 -8.72
CA GLY A 219 -4.24 21.78 -9.00
C GLY A 219 -3.61 21.17 -7.74
N LEU A 220 -3.27 21.98 -6.73
CA LEU A 220 -2.74 21.48 -5.46
C LEU A 220 -3.83 20.76 -4.64
N ASP A 221 -5.03 21.32 -4.58
CA ASP A 221 -6.18 20.75 -3.86
C ASP A 221 -6.62 19.40 -4.45
N HIS A 222 -6.54 19.20 -5.76
CA HIS A 222 -6.72 17.89 -6.39
C HIS A 222 -5.83 16.81 -5.75
N TRP A 223 -4.52 17.09 -5.62
CA TRP A 223 -3.58 16.14 -5.01
C TRP A 223 -3.78 15.98 -3.50
N VAL A 224 -4.07 17.06 -2.77
CA VAL A 224 -4.44 17.01 -1.35
C VAL A 224 -5.65 16.10 -1.14
N LYS A 225 -6.71 16.26 -1.94
CA LYS A 225 -7.91 15.42 -1.91
C LYS A 225 -7.61 13.97 -2.30
N PHE A 226 -6.78 13.74 -3.32
CA PHE A 226 -6.38 12.39 -3.72
C PHE A 226 -5.71 11.62 -2.57
N PHE A 227 -4.68 12.19 -1.93
CA PHE A 227 -4.00 11.52 -0.81
C PHE A 227 -4.89 11.38 0.42
N LYS A 228 -5.60 12.45 0.82
CA LYS A 228 -6.51 12.47 1.99
C LYS A 228 -7.64 11.45 1.89
N ASN A 229 -8.17 11.22 0.68
CA ASN A 229 -9.26 10.28 0.44
C ASN A 229 -8.77 8.88 0.05
N SER A 230 -7.45 8.67 -0.09
CA SER A 230 -6.91 7.37 -0.50
C SER A 230 -7.02 6.35 0.63
N LYS A 231 -7.41 5.11 0.29
CA LYS A 231 -7.30 3.96 1.20
C LYS A 231 -5.89 3.32 1.18
N LYS A 232 -4.99 3.82 0.33
CA LYS A 232 -3.67 3.23 0.04
C LYS A 232 -2.54 3.89 0.83
N TYR A 233 -2.65 5.18 1.11
CA TYR A 233 -1.64 5.97 1.79
C TYR A 233 -2.21 6.47 3.12
N ALA A 234 -1.63 6.04 4.24
CA ALA A 234 -2.11 6.45 5.55
C ALA A 234 -1.62 7.86 5.89
N PHE A 235 -2.49 8.70 6.45
CA PHE A 235 -2.04 9.95 7.06
C PHE A 235 -1.22 9.67 8.33
N VAL A 236 -0.06 10.33 8.44
CA VAL A 236 0.92 10.13 9.54
C VAL A 236 1.02 11.37 10.44
N GLY A 237 0.91 12.57 9.88
CA GLY A 237 1.09 13.81 10.63
C GLY A 237 1.41 15.03 9.76
N TYR A 238 2.26 15.93 10.26
CA TYR A 238 2.48 17.26 9.65
C TYR A 238 3.95 17.67 9.61
N VAL A 239 4.30 18.51 8.63
CA VAL A 239 5.64 19.10 8.48
C VAL A 239 5.75 20.37 9.32
N LYS A 240 6.67 20.40 10.28
CA LYS A 240 7.10 21.60 11.04
C LYS A 240 7.78 22.57 10.07
N ARG A 241 7.15 23.70 9.76
CA ARG A 241 7.73 24.79 8.95
C ARG A 241 8.31 25.89 9.87
N PRO A 242 9.39 26.59 9.47
CA PRO A 242 10.01 27.61 10.33
C PRO A 242 9.15 28.86 10.47
N LYS A 243 9.28 29.57 11.59
CA LYS A 243 8.50 30.80 11.88
C LYS A 243 8.85 31.89 10.86
N GLY A 244 7.85 32.37 10.12
CA GLY A 244 8.02 33.36 9.05
C GLY A 244 8.09 32.77 7.63
N TRP A 245 8.07 31.44 7.48
CA TRP A 245 7.94 30.78 6.18
C TRP A 245 6.59 31.14 5.50
N PRO A 246 6.54 31.38 4.18
CA PRO A 246 7.63 31.29 3.19
C PRO A 246 8.46 32.59 3.03
N GLY A 247 8.17 33.65 3.79
CA GLY A 247 8.78 34.98 3.61
C GLY A 247 10.30 35.02 3.77
N THR A 248 10.88 34.09 4.54
CA THR A 248 12.34 33.98 4.77
C THR A 248 13.12 33.49 3.53
N GLU A 249 12.48 32.77 2.61
CA GLU A 249 13.15 32.18 1.44
C GLU A 249 12.93 33.03 0.17
N PRO A 250 13.96 33.19 -0.70
CA PRO A 250 13.80 33.86 -1.99
C PRO A 250 12.79 33.10 -2.87
N ARG A 251 12.02 33.83 -3.68
CA ARG A 251 11.06 33.21 -4.63
C ARG A 251 11.82 32.33 -5.62
N ARG A 252 11.40 31.06 -5.75
CA ARG A 252 11.93 30.14 -6.75
C ARG A 252 11.34 30.45 -8.13
N LYS A 253 12.21 30.51 -9.14
CA LYS A 253 11.82 30.61 -10.55
C LYS A 253 11.01 29.39 -10.98
N LEU A 254 10.23 29.53 -12.04
CA LEU A 254 9.56 28.40 -12.67
C LEU A 254 10.59 27.46 -13.33
N CYS A 255 10.39 26.14 -13.18
CA CYS A 255 11.22 25.10 -13.78
C CYS A 255 11.11 25.07 -15.32
N SER A 256 12.10 24.45 -15.98
CA SER A 256 12.20 24.55 -17.45
C SER A 256 11.08 23.84 -18.22
N GLU A 257 10.39 22.87 -17.62
CA GLU A 257 9.32 22.11 -18.27
C GLU A 257 7.99 22.84 -18.18
N ALA A 258 7.60 23.30 -17.00
CA ALA A 258 6.45 24.18 -16.80
C ALA A 258 6.55 25.46 -17.64
N ALA A 259 7.75 26.05 -17.76
CA ALA A 259 7.97 27.23 -18.60
C ALA A 259 7.69 26.98 -20.10
N LYS A 260 7.97 25.76 -20.62
CA LYS A 260 7.66 25.38 -22.02
C LYS A 260 6.16 25.18 -22.26
N GLY A 261 5.37 24.91 -21.22
CA GLY A 261 3.91 24.74 -21.31
C GLY A 261 3.12 26.03 -21.51
N ARG A 262 3.75 27.20 -21.32
CA ARG A 262 3.10 28.52 -21.43
C ARG A 262 2.74 28.85 -22.88
N LYS A 263 1.50 29.30 -23.09
CA LYS A 263 1.03 29.82 -24.38
C LYS A 263 1.35 31.32 -24.50
N ARG A 264 1.44 31.84 -25.73
CA ARG A 264 1.42 33.29 -26.01
C ARG A 264 -0.02 33.81 -25.88
N ARG A 265 -0.21 35.12 -25.69
CA ARG A 265 -1.56 35.71 -25.82
C ARG A 265 -2.09 35.50 -27.24
N GLU A 266 -3.41 35.37 -27.38
CA GLU A 266 -4.07 35.41 -28.68
C GLU A 266 -4.29 36.87 -29.11
N ILE A 267 -4.24 37.14 -30.42
CA ILE A 267 -4.54 38.46 -30.97
C ILE A 267 -6.06 38.67 -30.89
N PRO A 268 -6.57 39.85 -30.46
CA PRO A 268 -7.99 40.17 -30.53
C PRO A 268 -8.54 39.95 -31.94
N LYS A 269 -9.73 39.35 -32.05
CA LYS A 269 -10.37 39.13 -33.36
C LYS A 269 -11.03 40.43 -33.80
N GLU A 270 -10.94 40.73 -35.10
CA GLU A 270 -11.68 41.85 -35.68
C GLU A 270 -13.19 41.63 -35.46
N GLY A 271 -13.77 42.43 -34.57
CA GLY A 271 -15.15 42.28 -34.06
C GLY A 271 -15.29 42.31 -32.53
N ASP A 272 -14.22 42.00 -31.78
CA ASP A 272 -14.24 42.10 -30.30
C ASP A 272 -13.87 43.51 -29.78
N GLY A 273 -13.28 44.35 -30.63
CA GLY A 273 -13.08 45.79 -30.39
C GLY A 273 -14.28 46.62 -30.90
N LYS A 274 -14.64 47.64 -30.12
CA LYS A 274 -15.67 48.66 -30.48
C LYS A 274 -15.10 49.78 -31.33
#